data_AF-A0A6I5EHZ4-F1
#
_entry.id   AF-A0A6I5EHZ4-F1
#
_cell.length_a   1.000
_cell.length_b   1.000
_cell.length_c   1.000
_cell.angle_alpha   90.00
_cell.angle_beta   90.00
_cell.angle_gamma   90.00
#
_symmetry.space_group_name_H-M   'P 1'
#
loop_
_entity.id
_entity.type
_entity.pdbx_description
1 polymer ?
#
loop_
_entity_poly.entity_id
_entity_poly.type
_entity_poly.pdbx_seq_one_letter_code
_entity_poly.pdbx_strand_id
1 'polypeptide(L)'
;MPGTCPTAVRVRLAVQPPHGRQARRIDGAWWPRSYDLMSELPVLLGGLPQVWGQISSVVVNGGEWSAPPGRMLVADHVVRVRRTDLPQAPPTACLLAPGRGRWDLLVVPPGASEAQARQLMADASGF
;
A
#
# COMPACT_ATOMS: atom_id res chain seq x y z
N MET A 1 -21.65 -19.86 -13.38
CA MET A 1 -20.24 -19.60 -13.02
C MET A 1 -20.22 -18.57 -11.90
N PRO A 2 -20.02 -18.89 -10.61
CA PRO A 2 -19.67 -17.86 -9.65
C PRO A 2 -18.18 -17.57 -9.85
N GLY A 3 -17.81 -16.40 -10.37
CA GLY A 3 -17.69 -15.20 -9.54
C GLY A 3 -16.28 -15.23 -8.99
N THR A 4 -15.34 -14.63 -9.74
CA THR A 4 -13.94 -14.46 -9.32
C THR A 4 -13.92 -13.98 -7.89
N CYS A 5 -13.42 -14.82 -6.98
CA CYS A 5 -13.13 -14.40 -5.61
C CYS A 5 -12.32 -13.11 -5.72
N PRO A 6 -12.78 -11.97 -5.18
CA PRO A 6 -11.94 -10.80 -5.16
C PRO A 6 -10.69 -11.21 -4.38
N THR A 7 -9.55 -11.11 -5.05
CA THR A 7 -8.23 -11.34 -4.48
C THR A 7 -8.11 -10.38 -3.30
N ALA A 8 -8.55 -10.81 -2.12
CA ALA A 8 -8.73 -9.88 -1.01
C ALA A 8 -7.38 -9.24 -0.70
N VAL A 9 -7.35 -7.91 -0.79
CA VAL A 9 -6.16 -7.15 -0.45
C VAL A 9 -5.85 -7.45 1.03
N ARG A 10 -4.59 -7.75 1.33
CA ARG A 10 -4.14 -7.86 2.72
C ARG A 10 -3.63 -6.48 3.12
N VAL A 11 -4.56 -5.58 3.43
CA VAL A 11 -4.25 -4.24 3.93
C VAL A 11 -4.94 -4.04 5.27
N ARG A 12 -4.22 -3.50 6.24
CA ARG A 12 -4.75 -3.06 7.52
C ARG A 12 -4.48 -1.58 7.65
N LEU A 13 -5.54 -0.80 7.75
CA LEU A 13 -5.44 0.65 7.88
C LEU A 13 -5.60 1.04 9.35
N ALA A 14 -4.80 1.99 9.81
CA ALA A 14 -5.00 2.60 11.12
C ALA A 14 -6.32 3.40 11.11
N VAL A 15 -7.05 3.36 12.23
CA VAL A 15 -8.26 4.17 12.40
C VAL A 15 -7.84 5.64 12.45
N GLN A 16 -8.22 6.44 11.46
CA GLN A 16 -7.98 7.88 11.49
C GLN A 16 -8.87 8.52 12.58
N PRO A 17 -8.32 9.36 13.48
CA PRO A 17 -9.15 10.14 14.37
C PRO A 17 -10.01 11.14 13.55
N PRO A 18 -11.23 11.45 14.00
CA PRO A 18 -12.18 12.26 13.24
C PRO A 18 -11.70 13.69 12.95
N HIS A 19 -10.70 14.20 13.69
CA HIS A 19 -10.14 15.54 13.50
C HIS A 19 -8.62 15.50 13.40
N GLY A 20 -8.11 15.96 12.25
CA GLY A 20 -6.70 16.26 12.06
C GLY A 20 -5.88 15.04 11.65
N ARG A 21 -5.31 15.12 10.45
CA ARG A 21 -4.20 14.27 10.00
C ARG A 21 -2.99 14.62 10.85
N GLN A 22 -2.91 14.13 12.10
CA GLN A 22 -1.61 14.07 12.77
C GLN A 22 -0.71 13.29 11.83
N ALA A 23 0.50 13.80 11.60
CA ALA A 23 1.52 13.14 10.81
C ALA A 23 1.97 11.84 11.52
N ARG A 24 1.07 10.85 11.59
CA ARG A 24 1.43 9.51 12.00
C ARG A 24 2.37 9.01 10.92
N ARG A 25 3.54 8.52 11.33
CA ARG A 25 4.60 8.10 10.41
C ARG A 25 4.16 6.97 9.47
N ILE A 26 3.12 6.23 9.85
CA ILE A 26 2.54 5.09 9.16
C ILE A 26 1.00 5.11 9.37
N ASP A 27 0.25 5.07 8.27
CA ASP A 27 -1.22 5.07 8.19
C ASP A 27 -1.81 3.64 8.11
N GLY A 28 -0.96 2.62 8.02
CA GLY A 28 -1.38 1.22 7.98
C GLY A 28 -0.26 0.28 7.55
N ALA A 29 -0.61 -0.96 7.28
CA ALA A 29 0.28 -1.96 6.71
C ALA A 29 -0.36 -2.66 5.51
N TRP A 30 0.49 -3.00 4.56
CA TRP A 30 0.15 -3.73 3.35
C TRP A 30 1.05 -4.97 3.27
N TRP A 31 0.42 -6.14 3.13
CA TRP A 31 1.11 -7.40 2.93
C TRP A 31 0.92 -7.85 1.48
N PRO A 32 1.80 -7.44 0.56
CA PRO A 32 1.76 -7.93 -0.82
C PRO A 32 1.97 -9.44 -0.86
N ARG A 33 1.52 -10.09 -1.93
CA ARG A 33 1.80 -11.52 -2.16
C ARG A 33 3.12 -11.75 -2.89
N SER A 34 3.59 -10.73 -3.60
CA SER A 34 4.81 -10.74 -4.39
C SER A 34 5.42 -9.34 -4.44
N TYR A 35 6.66 -9.23 -4.89
CA TYR A 35 7.28 -7.93 -5.15
C TYR A 35 6.99 -7.40 -6.57
N ASP A 36 5.98 -7.94 -7.25
CA ASP A 36 5.58 -7.47 -8.57
C ASP A 36 4.56 -6.32 -8.48
N LEU A 37 5.03 -5.10 -8.73
CA LEU A 37 4.17 -3.91 -8.69
C LEU A 37 3.01 -3.96 -9.69
N MET A 38 3.20 -4.62 -10.84
CA MET A 38 2.18 -4.71 -11.88
C MET A 38 0.96 -5.49 -11.43
N SER A 39 1.17 -6.59 -10.70
CA SER A 39 0.09 -7.42 -10.18
C SER A 39 -0.46 -6.90 -8.85
N GLU A 40 0.38 -6.28 -8.03
CA GLU A 40 0.04 -5.94 -6.65
C GLU A 40 -0.67 -4.57 -6.53
N LEU A 41 -0.29 -3.57 -7.33
CA LEU A 41 -0.89 -2.23 -7.25
C LEU A 41 -2.38 -2.19 -7.61
N PRO A 42 -2.88 -2.87 -8.65
CA PRO A 42 -4.31 -2.91 -8.93
C PRO A 42 -5.13 -3.50 -7.79
N VAL A 43 -4.60 -4.55 -7.14
CA VAL A 43 -5.24 -5.21 -5.99
C VAL A 43 -5.23 -4.29 -4.77
N LEU A 44 -4.09 -3.63 -4.51
CA LEU A 44 -3.97 -2.65 -3.42
C LEU A 44 -4.99 -1.53 -3.60
N LEU A 45 -4.96 -0.85 -4.74
CA LEU A 45 -5.81 0.30 -5.01
C LEU A 45 -7.30 -0.05 -5.06
N GLY A 46 -7.66 -1.22 -5.57
CA GLY A 46 -9.04 -1.69 -5.58
C GLY A 46 -9.62 -2.00 -4.19
N GLY A 47 -8.75 -2.26 -3.19
CA GLY A 47 -9.17 -2.53 -1.82
C GLY A 47 -9.06 -1.33 -0.87
N LEU A 48 -8.64 -0.15 -1.36
CA LEU A 48 -8.58 1.05 -0.53
C LEU A 48 -9.98 1.66 -0.32
N PRO A 49 -10.21 2.31 0.84
CA PRO A 49 -11.43 3.06 1.07
C PRO A 49 -11.65 4.15 0.03
N GLN A 50 -12.89 4.28 -0.48
CA GLN A 50 -13.24 5.36 -1.41
C GLN A 50 -13.01 6.76 -0.81
N VAL A 51 -12.97 6.88 0.52
CA VAL A 51 -12.69 8.14 1.23
C VAL A 51 -11.24 8.62 1.07
N TRP A 52 -10.33 7.82 0.51
CA TRP A 52 -8.99 8.26 0.15
C TRP A 52 -8.94 8.91 -1.25
N GLY A 53 -9.99 8.72 -2.05
CA GLY A 53 -10.09 9.25 -3.40
C GLY A 53 -9.21 8.50 -4.40
N GLN A 54 -8.94 9.14 -5.55
CA GLN A 54 -8.11 8.58 -6.60
C GLN A 54 -6.63 8.77 -6.28
N ILE A 55 -5.91 7.67 -6.10
CA ILE A 55 -4.46 7.70 -5.90
C ILE A 55 -3.80 8.02 -7.25
N SER A 56 -3.05 9.11 -7.32
CA SER A 56 -2.34 9.51 -8.55
C SER A 56 -0.88 9.07 -8.57
N SER A 57 -0.31 8.73 -7.41
CA SER A 57 1.08 8.29 -7.32
C SER A 57 1.29 7.31 -6.20
N VAL A 58 2.12 6.30 -6.45
CA VAL A 58 2.60 5.33 -5.48
C VAL A 58 4.13 5.33 -5.49
N VAL A 59 4.72 5.41 -4.32
CA VAL A 59 6.17 5.30 -4.12
C VAL A 59 6.43 4.15 -3.17
N VAL A 60 7.07 3.08 -3.66
CA VAL A 60 7.48 1.95 -2.81
C VAL A 60 8.95 2.07 -2.44
N ASN A 61 9.29 1.78 -1.19
CA ASN A 61 10.65 1.65 -0.71
C ASN A 61 11.06 0.16 -0.63
N GLY A 62 12.16 -0.20 -1.28
CA GLY A 62 12.78 -1.52 -1.24
C GLY A 62 13.31 -1.96 -2.61
N GLY A 63 14.57 -2.41 -2.64
CA GLY A 63 15.23 -2.90 -3.86
C GLY A 63 14.63 -4.19 -4.42
N GLU A 64 13.91 -4.95 -3.60
CA GLU A 64 13.25 -6.20 -3.98
C GLU A 64 12.06 -5.99 -4.92
N TRP A 65 11.46 -4.80 -4.93
CA TRP A 65 10.35 -4.46 -5.82
C TRP A 65 10.75 -4.53 -7.29
N SER A 66 9.91 -5.12 -8.14
CA SER A 66 10.11 -5.11 -9.60
C SER A 66 10.27 -3.68 -10.14
N ALA A 67 10.98 -3.55 -11.26
CA ALA A 67 11.20 -2.26 -11.90
C ALA A 67 9.85 -1.58 -12.22
N PRO A 68 9.57 -0.38 -11.70
CA PRO A 68 8.28 0.25 -11.91
C PRO A 68 8.13 0.66 -13.38
N PRO A 69 6.93 0.53 -13.98
CA PRO A 69 6.66 0.99 -15.35
C PRO A 69 6.69 2.52 -15.49
N GLY A 70 6.89 3.27 -14.39
CA GLY A 70 6.80 4.72 -14.31
C GLY A 70 5.35 5.22 -14.25
N ARG A 71 4.47 4.69 -15.11
CA ARG A 71 3.03 4.98 -15.12
C ARG A 71 2.24 3.70 -15.38
N MET A 72 1.09 3.57 -14.73
CA MET A 72 0.19 2.43 -14.85
C MET A 72 -1.24 2.91 -14.93
N LEU A 73 -2.06 2.30 -15.78
CA LEU A 73 -3.51 2.51 -15.77
C LEU A 73 -4.13 1.55 -14.74
N VAL A 74 -4.75 2.09 -13.70
CA VAL A 74 -5.47 1.32 -12.69
C VAL A 74 -6.85 1.92 -12.54
N ALA A 75 -7.91 1.11 -12.57
CA ALA A 75 -9.29 1.58 -12.38
C ALA A 75 -9.60 2.89 -13.14
N ASP A 76 -9.30 2.89 -14.44
CA ASP A 76 -9.51 4.01 -15.38
C ASP A 76 -8.72 5.30 -15.10
N HIS A 77 -7.73 5.28 -14.21
CA HIS A 77 -6.87 6.43 -13.95
C HIS A 77 -5.38 6.08 -14.00
N VAL A 78 -4.57 7.07 -14.40
CA VAL A 78 -3.11 6.90 -14.51
C VAL A 78 -2.46 7.14 -13.16
N VAL A 79 -1.83 6.09 -12.64
CA VAL A 79 -1.06 6.09 -11.40
C VAL A 79 0.41 6.15 -11.73
N ARG A 80 1.12 7.14 -11.18
CA ARG A 80 2.59 7.21 -11.29
C ARG A 80 3.20 6.23 -10.29
N VAL A 81 4.02 5.31 -10.77
CA VAL A 81 4.66 4.30 -9.93
C VAL A 81 6.14 4.61 -9.85
N ARG A 82 6.66 4.74 -8.63
CA ARG A 82 8.08 4.94 -8.37
C ARG A 82 8.56 3.94 -7.36
N ARG A 83 9.82 3.54 -7.50
CA ARG A 83 10.56 2.73 -6.54
C ARG A 83 11.70 3.59 -6.01
N THR A 84 11.88 3.54 -4.72
CA THR A 84 13.01 4.09 -3.99
C THR A 84 13.75 2.92 -3.34
N ASP A 85 15.07 2.99 -3.31
CA ASP A 85 15.90 1.99 -2.64
C ASP A 85 16.66 2.70 -1.53
N LEU A 86 16.06 2.76 -0.34
CA LEU A 86 16.67 3.27 0.87
C LEU A 86 16.91 2.09 1.81
N PRO A 87 18.11 1.46 1.79
CA PRO A 87 18.40 0.26 2.58
C PRO A 87 18.24 0.45 4.09
N GLN A 88 18.42 1.69 4.56
CA GLN A 88 18.32 2.04 5.98
C GLN A 88 16.89 2.40 6.41
N ALA A 89 15.96 2.53 5.48
CA ALA A 89 14.57 2.86 5.79
C ALA A 89 13.69 1.60 5.74
N PRO A 90 12.67 1.48 6.61
CA PRO A 90 11.75 0.35 6.55
C PRO A 90 11.05 0.28 5.19
N PRO A 91 10.68 -0.92 4.72
CA PRO A 91 9.95 -1.08 3.48
C PRO A 91 8.55 -0.47 3.65
N THR A 92 8.24 0.53 2.82
CA THR A 92 7.00 1.30 2.90
C THR A 92 6.43 1.56 1.52
N ALA A 93 5.11 1.77 1.45
CA ALA A 93 4.39 2.16 0.25
C ALA A 93 3.63 3.45 0.54
N CYS A 94 4.10 4.53 -0.06
CA CYS A 94 3.52 5.86 0.05
C CYS A 94 2.52 6.07 -1.09
N LEU A 95 1.26 6.32 -0.73
CA LEU A 95 0.16 6.59 -1.63
C LEU A 95 -0.18 8.08 -1.58
N LEU A 96 -0.28 8.72 -2.75
CA LEU A 96 -0.55 10.14 -2.88
C LEU A 96 -1.83 10.34 -3.70
N ALA A 97 -2.79 11.05 -3.13
CA ALA A 97 -3.98 11.53 -3.83
C ALA A 97 -3.98 13.07 -3.86
N PRO A 98 -3.96 13.71 -5.03
CA PRO A 98 -4.01 15.16 -5.16
C PRO A 98 -5.26 15.72 -4.48
N GLY A 99 -5.10 16.73 -3.64
CA GLY A 99 -6.22 17.37 -2.92
C GLY A 99 -6.78 16.58 -1.73
N ARG A 100 -6.35 15.33 -1.49
CA ARG A 100 -6.72 14.56 -0.29
C ARG A 100 -5.55 14.28 0.64
N GLY A 101 -4.35 14.06 0.11
CA GLY A 101 -3.09 13.98 0.86
C GLY A 101 -2.29 12.70 0.66
N ARG A 102 -1.50 12.33 1.67
CA ARG A 102 -0.49 11.26 1.67
C ARG A 102 -0.78 10.18 2.70
N TRP A 103 -0.72 8.90 2.31
CA TRP A 103 -0.80 7.76 3.21
C TRP A 103 0.44 6.90 3.10
N ASP A 104 1.10 6.62 4.20
CA ASP A 104 2.28 5.75 4.25
C ASP A 104 1.90 4.39 4.84
N LEU A 105 2.00 3.34 4.03
CA LEU A 105 1.75 1.97 4.46
C LEU A 105 3.07 1.24 4.72
N LEU A 106 3.19 0.53 5.84
CA LEU A 106 4.28 -0.40 6.07
C LEU A 106 4.13 -1.59 5.12
N VAL A 107 5.17 -1.94 4.37
CA VAL A 107 5.18 -3.13 3.51
C VAL A 107 5.66 -4.30 4.34
N VAL A 108 4.82 -5.30 4.51
CA VAL A 108 5.21 -6.58 5.10
C VAL A 108 5.83 -7.45 4.00
N PRO A 109 7.01 -8.04 4.21
CA PRO A 109 7.61 -8.93 3.22
C PRO A 109 6.65 -10.07 2.82
N PRO A 110 6.50 -10.37 1.52
CA PRO A 110 5.62 -11.44 1.05
C PRO A 110 6.05 -12.82 1.58
N GLY A 111 7.35 -13.01 1.82
CA GLY A 111 7.92 -14.22 2.45
C GLY A 111 7.80 -14.28 3.98
N ALA A 112 7.25 -13.25 4.64
CA ALA A 112 7.02 -13.29 6.07
C ALA A 112 5.98 -14.37 6.41
N SER A 113 6.21 -15.10 7.51
CA SER A 113 5.22 -16.04 8.04
C SER A 113 3.92 -15.32 8.41
N GLU A 114 2.79 -16.02 8.39
CA GLU A 114 1.49 -15.42 8.71
C GLU A 114 1.44 -14.80 10.12
N ALA A 115 2.13 -15.41 11.09
CA ALA A 115 2.26 -14.88 12.44
C ALA A 115 3.05 -13.56 12.47
N GLN A 116 4.20 -13.51 11.79
CA GLN A 116 5.00 -12.28 11.67
C GLN A 116 4.25 -11.18 10.91
N ALA A 117 3.56 -11.54 9.83
CA ALA A 117 2.77 -10.60 9.05
C ALA A 117 1.62 -10.01 9.89
N ARG A 118 0.89 -10.84 10.65
CA ARG A 118 -0.13 -10.35 11.58
C ARG A 118 0.44 -9.39 12.62
N GLN A 119 1.60 -9.72 13.19
CA GLN A 119 2.25 -8.88 14.19
C GLN A 119 2.65 -7.51 13.62
N LEU A 120 3.37 -7.51 12.50
CA LEU A 120 3.77 -6.26 11.81
C LEU A 120 2.56 -5.42 11.41
N MET A 121 1.49 -6.06 10.95
CA MET A 121 0.26 -5.36 10.63
C MET A 121 -0.46 -4.80 11.87
N ALA A 122 -0.42 -5.51 12.99
CA ALA A 122 -0.98 -5.03 14.26
C ALA A 122 -0.20 -3.81 14.75
N ASP A 123 1.14 -3.91 14.81
CA ASP A 123 2.05 -2.84 15.22
C ASP A 123 1.85 -1.57 14.38
N ALA A 124 1.69 -1.71 13.06
CA ALA A 124 1.46 -0.58 12.16
C ALA A 124 0.06 0.06 12.31
N SER A 125 -0.95 -0.73 12.69
CA SER A 125 -2.30 -0.23 12.93
C SER A 125 -2.45 0.40 14.33
N GLY A 126 -1.58 0.04 15.28
CA GLY A 126 -1.55 0.57 16.64
C GLY A 126 -2.69 0.07 17.53
N PHE A 127 -3.03 -1.22 17.43
CA PHE A 127 -3.93 -1.92 18.35
C PHE A 127 -3.15 -2.76 19.35
#